data_AF-A0A6J6BLT6-F1
#
_entry.id   AF-A0A6J6BLT6-F1
#
_cell.length_a   1.000
_cell.length_b   1.000
_cell.length_c   1.000
_cell.angle_alpha   90.00
_cell.angle_beta   90.00
_cell.angle_gamma   90.00
#
_symmetry.space_group_name_H-M   'P 1'
#
loop_
_entity.id
_entity.type
_entity.pdbx_description
1 polymer ?
#
loop_
_entity_poly.entity_id
_entity_poly.type
_entity_poly.pdbx_seq_one_letter_code
_entity_poly.pdbx_strand_id
1 'polypeptide(L)'
;MVDESRYASVSVWVALVDCVLDNGAMSMLDGSHRSLRSRRGMWAYQACGGLEQATLDELLTPVEVPAGHAVILDDALVHYSPPNQTDQRRLAIQFVMVPQEVPSIWHQQVGTNEDGLDVQVWEIDERFFFEFWHGDGDDRYGQKIDRITIPSVELRIEDLHSLLGSEV
;
A
#
# COMPACT_ATOMS: atom_id res chain seq x y z
N MET A 1 -8.21 4.07 2.18
CA MET A 1 -8.26 5.51 2.44
C MET A 1 -9.31 6.21 1.61
N VAL A 2 -9.48 5.86 0.33
CA VAL A 2 -10.61 6.31 -0.50
C VAL A 2 -11.18 5.14 -1.31
N ASP A 3 -12.32 5.34 -1.97
CA ASP A 3 -12.77 4.45 -3.04
C ASP A 3 -11.87 4.64 -4.28
N GLU A 4 -10.88 3.75 -4.43
CA GLU A 4 -9.86 3.80 -5.48
C GLU A 4 -10.41 3.61 -6.91
N SER A 5 -11.69 3.22 -7.06
CA SER A 5 -12.35 3.17 -8.37
C SER A 5 -12.77 4.56 -8.88
N ARG A 6 -12.79 5.56 -8.00
CA ARG A 6 -13.28 6.91 -8.27
C ARG A 6 -12.26 8.00 -7.96
N TYR A 7 -11.40 7.76 -6.97
CA TYR A 7 -10.46 8.75 -6.46
C TYR A 7 -9.06 8.14 -6.31
N ALA A 8 -8.06 9.00 -6.23
CA ALA A 8 -6.72 8.62 -5.84
C ALA A 8 -6.39 9.23 -4.48
N SER A 9 -5.69 8.46 -3.65
CA SER A 9 -4.96 8.97 -2.49
C SER A 9 -3.46 8.82 -2.75
N VAL A 10 -2.66 9.65 -2.09
CA VAL A 10 -1.21 9.64 -2.27
C VAL A 10 -0.51 9.54 -0.93
N SER A 11 0.59 8.79 -0.91
CA SER A 11 1.54 8.79 0.18
C SER A 11 2.69 9.73 -0.14
N VAL A 12 2.98 10.66 0.76
CA VAL A 12 4.18 11.51 0.72
C VAL A 12 5.17 10.96 1.72
N TRP A 13 6.20 10.30 1.22
CA TRP A 13 7.24 9.68 2.03
C TRP A 13 8.51 10.54 2.00
N VAL A 14 8.90 11.07 3.15
CA VAL A 14 10.02 12.01 3.29
C VAL A 14 11.20 11.30 3.95
N ALA A 15 12.31 11.20 3.23
CA ALA A 15 13.54 10.61 3.72
C ALA A 15 14.20 11.53 4.77
N LEU A 16 14.51 11.00 5.97
CA LEU A 16 15.27 11.74 6.98
C LEU A 16 16.77 11.41 6.96
N VAL A 17 17.14 10.41 6.18
CA VAL A 17 18.53 9.98 5.91
C VAL A 17 18.63 9.66 4.42
N ASP A 18 19.85 9.55 3.89
CA ASP A 18 20.03 9.04 2.54
C ASP A 18 19.47 7.62 2.45
N CYS A 19 18.63 7.38 1.45
CA CYS A 19 17.97 6.11 1.24
C CYS A 19 18.56 5.46 0.00
N VAL A 20 19.26 4.37 0.23
CA VAL A 20 20.00 3.59 -0.77
C VAL A 20 19.60 2.12 -0.67
N LEU A 21 19.91 1.32 -1.67
CA LEU A 21 19.56 -0.12 -1.71
C LEU A 21 19.99 -0.85 -0.44
N ASP A 22 21.24 -0.66 0.00
CA ASP A 22 21.82 -1.34 1.18
C ASP A 22 21.04 -1.07 2.47
N ASN A 23 20.43 0.11 2.62
CA ASN A 23 19.67 0.47 3.81
C ASN A 23 18.16 0.31 3.65
N GLY A 24 17.73 -0.34 2.57
CA GLY A 24 16.36 -0.75 2.34
C GLY A 24 15.53 0.24 1.52
N ALA A 25 16.13 1.10 0.69
CA ALA A 25 15.42 2.00 -0.22
C ALA A 25 14.25 1.29 -0.91
N MET A 26 13.12 2.00 -1.02
CA MET A 26 11.94 1.39 -1.62
C MET A 26 12.17 1.09 -3.10
N SER A 27 11.53 0.05 -3.59
CA SER A 27 11.41 -0.25 -5.01
C SER A 27 9.93 -0.34 -5.39
N MET A 28 9.62 -0.07 -6.65
CA MET A 28 8.24 -0.01 -7.14
C MET A 28 8.06 -0.83 -8.40
N LEU A 29 6.85 -1.37 -8.59
CA LEU A 29 6.46 -1.98 -9.85
C LEU A 29 5.90 -0.87 -10.75
N ASP A 30 6.66 -0.52 -11.78
CA ASP A 30 6.34 0.61 -12.66
C ASP A 30 4.95 0.46 -13.29
N GLY A 31 4.17 1.55 -13.29
CA GLY A 31 2.83 1.57 -13.88
C GLY A 31 1.75 0.78 -13.14
N SER A 32 2.08 0.01 -12.09
CA SER A 32 1.12 -0.87 -11.38
C SER A 32 -0.15 -0.17 -10.88
N HIS A 33 -0.04 1.09 -10.43
CA HIS A 33 -1.17 1.94 -10.03
C HIS A 33 -2.21 2.20 -11.15
N ARG A 34 -1.92 1.88 -12.41
CA ARG A 34 -2.86 2.04 -13.53
C ARG A 34 -3.78 0.83 -13.71
N SER A 35 -3.32 -0.34 -13.26
CA SER A 35 -3.99 -1.61 -13.55
C SER A 35 -4.37 -2.40 -12.31
N LEU A 36 -3.71 -2.15 -11.16
CA LEU A 36 -3.91 -2.88 -9.91
C LEU A 36 -4.75 -2.11 -8.87
N ARG A 37 -5.51 -1.09 -9.30
CA ARG A 37 -6.48 -0.40 -8.43
C ARG A 37 -7.61 -1.33 -8.06
N SER A 38 -7.81 -1.55 -6.77
CA SER A 38 -8.90 -2.38 -6.27
C SER A 38 -9.24 -2.03 -4.81
N ARG A 39 -10.34 -2.58 -4.30
CA ARG A 39 -10.63 -2.49 -2.86
C ARG A 39 -9.60 -3.30 -2.11
N ARG A 40 -8.80 -2.62 -1.28
CA ARG A 40 -7.68 -3.21 -0.57
C ARG A 40 -7.52 -2.61 0.82
N GLY A 41 -6.89 -3.39 1.69
CA GLY A 41 -6.52 -3.03 3.05
C GLY A 41 -5.13 -3.58 3.37
N MET A 42 -4.80 -3.71 4.65
CA MET A 42 -3.46 -4.17 5.04
C MET A 42 -3.12 -5.58 4.54
N TRP A 43 -4.10 -6.39 4.15
CA TRP A 43 -3.90 -7.73 3.58
C TRP A 43 -3.48 -7.71 2.10
N ALA A 44 -3.40 -6.56 1.43
CA ALA A 44 -3.12 -6.50 0.00
C ALA A 44 -1.84 -7.24 -0.41
N TYR A 45 -0.82 -7.27 0.47
CA TYR A 45 0.42 -7.99 0.23
C TYR A 45 0.23 -9.51 0.07
N GLN A 46 -0.87 -10.08 0.57
CA GLN A 46 -1.18 -11.51 0.45
C GLN A 46 -1.33 -11.92 -1.03
N ALA A 47 -1.70 -10.99 -1.91
CA ALA A 47 -1.77 -11.25 -3.34
C ALA A 47 -0.42 -11.59 -3.96
N CYS A 48 0.69 -11.18 -3.33
CA CYS A 48 2.05 -11.54 -3.75
C CYS A 48 2.57 -12.81 -3.07
N GLY A 49 1.77 -13.51 -2.24
CA GLY A 49 2.24 -14.62 -1.40
C GLY A 49 2.76 -15.85 -2.15
N GLY A 50 2.35 -16.03 -3.40
CA GLY A 50 2.83 -17.11 -4.29
C GLY A 50 4.05 -16.74 -5.12
N LEU A 51 4.55 -15.50 -5.03
CA LEU A 51 5.65 -15.01 -5.86
C LEU A 51 6.99 -15.16 -5.13
N GLU A 52 8.00 -15.67 -5.84
CA GLU A 52 9.36 -15.68 -5.33
C GLU A 52 9.94 -14.26 -5.32
N GLN A 53 10.51 -13.84 -4.19
CA GLN A 53 11.06 -12.49 -4.03
C GLN A 53 12.13 -12.18 -5.08
N ALA A 54 13.01 -13.14 -5.38
CA ALA A 54 14.06 -12.96 -6.39
C ALA A 54 13.50 -12.63 -7.78
N THR A 55 12.38 -13.25 -8.15
CA THR A 55 11.70 -12.97 -9.43
C THR A 55 10.99 -11.62 -9.41
N LEU A 56 10.40 -11.25 -8.28
CA LEU A 56 9.81 -9.92 -8.10
C LEU A 56 10.88 -8.82 -8.19
N ASP A 57 12.05 -9.03 -7.58
CA ASP A 57 13.14 -8.05 -7.55
C ASP A 57 13.63 -7.68 -8.98
N GLU A 58 13.55 -8.61 -9.93
CA GLU A 58 13.87 -8.35 -11.35
C GLU A 58 12.88 -7.40 -12.05
N LEU A 59 11.67 -7.23 -11.50
CA LEU A 59 10.61 -6.38 -12.04
C LEU A 59 10.52 -5.02 -11.35
N LEU A 60 11.20 -4.84 -10.22
CA LEU A 60 11.07 -3.65 -9.38
C LEU A 60 12.13 -2.61 -9.72
N THR A 61 11.69 -1.36 -9.89
CA THR A 61 12.56 -0.21 -10.09
C THR A 61 12.89 0.42 -8.72
N PRO A 62 14.17 0.51 -8.32
CA PRO A 62 14.55 1.12 -7.05
C PRO A 62 14.42 2.63 -7.05
N VAL A 63 14.08 3.20 -5.88
CA VAL A 63 13.88 4.63 -5.65
C VAL A 63 14.83 5.09 -4.56
N GLU A 64 16.08 5.35 -4.95
CA GLU A 64 17.10 5.92 -4.07
C GLU A 64 16.98 7.45 -4.03
N VAL A 65 16.96 8.03 -2.83
CA VAL A 65 16.80 9.47 -2.64
C VAL A 65 17.68 9.97 -1.49
N PRO A 66 18.25 11.19 -1.58
CA PRO A 66 18.99 11.76 -0.47
C PRO A 66 18.08 12.21 0.67
N ALA A 67 18.67 12.42 1.85
CA ALA A 67 17.98 13.00 2.99
C ALA A 67 17.28 14.33 2.62
N GLY A 68 16.07 14.54 3.15
CA GLY A 68 15.24 15.71 2.90
C GLY A 68 14.40 15.65 1.62
N HIS A 69 14.58 14.63 0.77
CA HIS A 69 13.75 14.44 -0.41
C HIS A 69 12.46 13.72 -0.07
N ALA A 70 11.41 14.04 -0.82
CA ALA A 70 10.11 13.37 -0.73
C ALA A 70 9.85 12.54 -1.98
N VAL A 71 9.37 11.32 -1.79
CA VAL A 71 8.80 10.47 -2.83
C VAL A 71 7.28 10.55 -2.67
N ILE A 72 6.58 10.96 -3.74
CA ILE A 72 5.12 11.05 -3.76
C ILE A 72 4.60 9.88 -4.59
N LEU A 73 3.84 9.00 -3.95
CA LEU A 73 3.36 7.75 -4.51
C LEU A 73 1.83 7.80 -4.61
N ASP A 74 1.28 7.36 -5.73
CA ASP A 74 -0.11 6.92 -5.73
C ASP A 74 -0.22 5.71 -4.79
N ASP A 75 -1.19 5.70 -3.89
CA ASP A 75 -1.28 4.60 -2.91
C ASP A 75 -1.47 3.25 -3.62
N ALA A 76 -2.08 3.21 -4.82
CA ALA A 76 -2.28 1.99 -5.61
C ALA A 76 -0.99 1.46 -6.25
N LEU A 77 0.11 2.22 -6.19
CA LEU A 77 1.41 1.76 -6.68
C LEU A 77 1.91 0.63 -5.79
N VAL A 78 2.16 -0.53 -6.40
CA VAL A 78 2.83 -1.64 -5.71
C VAL A 78 4.28 -1.22 -5.46
N HIS A 79 4.64 -1.19 -4.18
CA HIS A 79 5.98 -0.84 -3.73
C HIS A 79 6.39 -1.73 -2.56
N TYR A 80 7.70 -1.86 -2.38
CA TYR A 80 8.34 -2.74 -1.43
C TYR A 80 9.57 -2.04 -0.84
N SER A 81 9.91 -2.32 0.42
CA SER A 81 11.21 -1.92 0.99
C SER A 81 11.90 -3.17 1.52
N PRO A 82 13.10 -3.52 1.00
CA PRO A 82 13.85 -4.64 1.53
C PRO A 82 14.33 -4.38 2.97
N PRO A 83 14.71 -5.44 3.70
CA PRO A 83 15.33 -5.30 5.01
C PRO A 83 16.55 -4.38 4.96
N ASN A 84 16.67 -3.48 5.94
CA ASN A 84 17.86 -2.66 6.10
C ASN A 84 19.04 -3.54 6.55
N GLN A 85 20.08 -3.64 5.71
CA GLN A 85 21.25 -4.48 5.97
C GLN A 85 22.38 -3.73 6.69
N THR A 86 22.15 -2.47 7.06
CA THR A 86 23.11 -1.62 7.76
C THR A 86 22.84 -1.57 9.25
N ASP A 87 23.84 -1.13 10.03
CA ASP A 87 23.70 -0.92 11.48
C ASP A 87 23.06 0.43 11.83
N GLN A 88 22.66 1.23 10.84
CA GLN A 88 22.08 2.56 11.04
C GLN A 88 20.56 2.53 10.87
N ARG A 89 19.85 3.38 11.62
CA ARG A 89 18.40 3.53 11.45
C ARG A 89 18.08 4.27 10.16
N ARG A 90 17.23 3.70 9.31
CA ARG A 90 16.61 4.40 8.18
C ARG A 90 15.30 5.03 8.63
N LEU A 91 15.32 6.34 8.88
CA LEU A 91 14.16 7.09 9.35
C LEU A 91 13.46 7.80 8.19
N ALA A 92 12.13 7.84 8.24
CA ALA A 92 11.30 8.57 7.30
C ALA A 92 10.03 9.07 7.98
N ILE A 93 9.40 10.08 7.39
CA ILE A 93 8.06 10.56 7.76
C ILE A 93 7.12 10.25 6.61
N GLN A 94 5.98 9.63 6.90
CA GLN A 94 4.95 9.37 5.92
C GLN A 94 3.70 10.18 6.23
N PHE A 95 3.18 10.83 5.20
CA PHE A 95 1.86 11.42 5.19
C PHE A 95 0.98 10.67 4.20
N VAL A 96 -0.28 10.47 4.54
CA VAL A 96 -1.31 10.00 3.60
C VAL A 96 -2.22 11.17 3.31
N MET A 97 -2.41 11.47 2.03
CA MET A 97 -3.24 12.58 1.56
C MET A 97 -4.42 12.03 0.77
N VAL A 98 -5.61 12.51 1.11
CA VAL A 98 -6.87 12.19 0.41
C VAL A 98 -7.52 13.48 -0.11
N PRO A 99 -8.35 13.42 -1.17
CA PRO A 99 -9.13 14.57 -1.61
C PRO A 99 -10.05 15.07 -0.48
N GLN A 100 -10.12 16.38 -0.29
CA GLN A 100 -10.86 17.00 0.82
C GLN A 100 -12.36 16.74 0.74
N GLU A 101 -12.89 16.57 -0.47
CA GLU A 101 -14.31 16.37 -0.76
C GLU A 101 -14.79 14.92 -0.56
N VAL A 102 -13.90 14.00 -0.17
CA VAL A 102 -14.19 12.57 -0.04
C VAL A 102 -14.01 12.11 1.41
N PRO A 103 -14.97 11.39 2.00
CA PRO A 103 -14.78 10.76 3.30
C PRO A 103 -13.62 9.75 3.28
N SER A 104 -12.81 9.75 4.33
CA SER A 104 -11.76 8.73 4.48
C SER A 104 -12.37 7.39 4.87
N ILE A 105 -11.92 6.33 4.21
CA ILE A 105 -12.36 4.96 4.50
C ILE A 105 -11.23 4.03 4.95
N TRP A 106 -11.57 3.15 5.89
CA TRP A 106 -10.72 2.06 6.35
C TRP A 106 -11.38 0.71 6.06
N HIS A 107 -10.61 -0.22 5.48
CA HIS A 107 -11.03 -1.59 5.25
C HIS A 107 -10.34 -2.47 6.31
N GLN A 108 -11.13 -3.02 7.24
CA GLN A 108 -10.66 -3.92 8.28
C GLN A 108 -11.03 -5.36 7.91
N GLN A 109 -10.06 -6.25 7.84
CA GLN A 109 -10.33 -7.67 7.68
C GLN A 109 -10.85 -8.20 9.01
N VAL A 110 -12.08 -8.72 9.01
CA VAL A 110 -12.74 -9.28 10.20
C VAL A 110 -12.88 -10.80 10.14
N GLY A 111 -12.56 -11.40 9.00
CA GLY A 111 -12.52 -12.85 8.82
C GLY A 111 -12.23 -13.27 7.39
N THR A 112 -12.44 -14.55 7.15
CA THR A 112 -12.40 -15.18 5.82
C THR A 112 -13.59 -16.13 5.73
N ASN A 113 -14.24 -16.18 4.57
CA ASN A 113 -15.34 -17.09 4.25
C ASN A 113 -15.03 -17.85 2.94
N GLU A 114 -15.97 -18.69 2.48
CA GLU A 114 -15.80 -19.50 1.26
C GLU A 114 -15.58 -18.65 0.00
N ASP A 115 -16.09 -17.41 -0.01
CA ASP A 115 -16.06 -16.48 -1.15
C ASP A 115 -14.88 -15.50 -1.11
N GLY A 116 -14.12 -15.44 0.00
CA GLY A 116 -12.95 -14.57 0.14
C GLY A 116 -12.80 -13.95 1.54
N LEU A 117 -12.23 -12.74 1.57
CA LEU A 117 -12.00 -11.97 2.80
C LEU A 117 -13.28 -11.24 3.22
N ASP A 118 -13.68 -11.41 4.47
CA ASP A 118 -14.78 -10.67 5.08
C ASP A 118 -14.24 -9.36 5.66
N VAL A 119 -14.74 -8.25 5.15
CA VAL A 119 -14.19 -6.91 5.37
C VAL A 119 -15.25 -5.97 5.91
N GLN A 120 -14.98 -5.41 7.09
CA GLN A 120 -15.72 -4.30 7.63
C GLN A 120 -15.19 -3.00 7.02
N VAL A 121 -16.08 -2.23 6.41
CA VAL A 121 -15.77 -0.88 5.90
C VAL A 121 -16.15 0.15 6.94
N TRP A 122 -15.23 1.05 7.21
CA TRP A 122 -15.40 2.16 8.13
C TRP A 122 -15.25 3.48 7.38
N GLU A 123 -16.10 4.45 7.68
CA GLU A 123 -15.80 5.86 7.50
C GLU A 123 -15.04 6.35 8.74
N ILE A 124 -13.96 7.11 8.57
CA ILE A 124 -13.05 7.47 9.65
C ILE A 124 -12.62 8.94 9.60
N ASP A 125 -12.29 9.51 10.77
CA ASP A 125 -11.56 10.78 10.87
C ASP A 125 -10.05 10.54 11.04
N GLU A 126 -9.22 11.57 10.84
CA GLU A 126 -7.76 11.48 10.93
C GLU A 126 -7.23 10.90 12.26
N ARG A 127 -7.95 11.14 13.37
CA ARG A 127 -7.61 10.66 14.72
C ARG A 127 -7.82 9.17 14.89
N PHE A 128 -8.55 8.51 13.98
CA PHE A 128 -8.67 7.05 13.96
C PHE A 128 -7.28 6.38 13.96
N PHE A 129 -6.29 7.02 13.35
CA PHE A 129 -4.94 6.48 13.24
C PHE A 129 -3.99 6.83 14.39
N PHE A 130 -4.39 7.68 15.35
CA PHE A 130 -3.45 8.19 16.37
C PHE A 130 -3.02 7.10 17.36
N GLU A 131 -3.88 6.12 17.61
CA GLU A 131 -3.61 4.95 18.45
C GLU A 131 -3.68 3.65 17.61
N PHE A 132 -3.19 3.72 16.37
CA PHE A 132 -3.28 2.60 15.44
C PHE A 132 -2.20 1.55 15.68
N TRP A 133 -2.62 0.37 16.13
CA TRP A 133 -1.74 -0.76 16.40
C TRP A 133 -2.33 -2.05 15.85
N HIS A 134 -1.50 -2.87 15.20
CA HIS A 134 -1.87 -4.19 14.67
C HIS A 134 -3.12 -4.22 13.77
N GLY A 135 -3.53 -3.10 13.20
CA GLY A 135 -4.71 -3.00 12.33
C GLY A 135 -5.97 -2.45 12.95
N ASP A 136 -5.92 -2.16 14.24
CA ASP A 136 -7.03 -1.62 14.99
C ASP A 136 -6.77 -0.14 15.26
N GLY A 137 -7.70 0.70 14.80
CA GLY A 137 -7.73 2.12 15.12
C GLY A 137 -8.65 2.42 16.30
N ASP A 138 -8.80 3.70 16.60
CA ASP A 138 -9.68 4.15 17.67
C ASP A 138 -11.13 4.28 17.17
N ASP A 139 -11.96 3.29 17.54
CA ASP A 139 -13.38 3.20 17.19
C ASP A 139 -14.20 4.46 17.53
N ARG A 140 -13.74 5.33 18.44
CA ARG A 140 -14.42 6.61 18.73
C ARG A 140 -14.40 7.57 17.54
N TYR A 141 -13.47 7.37 16.62
CA TYR A 141 -13.23 8.19 15.44
C TYR A 141 -13.56 7.44 14.14
N GLY A 142 -14.34 6.36 14.24
CA GLY A 142 -14.78 5.57 13.10
C GLY A 142 -16.25 5.16 13.19
N GLN A 143 -16.91 5.06 12.04
CA GLN A 143 -18.26 4.52 11.91
C GLN A 143 -18.27 3.39 10.90
N LYS A 144 -18.82 2.24 11.29
CA LYS A 144 -19.08 1.12 10.38
C LYS A 144 -20.15 1.52 9.36
N ILE A 145 -19.82 1.49 8.08
CA ILE A 145 -20.72 1.93 7.00
C ILE A 145 -21.16 0.80 6.06
N ASP A 146 -20.36 -0.27 5.95
CA ASP A 146 -20.65 -1.38 5.05
C ASP A 146 -19.89 -2.65 5.49
N ARG A 147 -20.32 -3.83 5.01
CA ARG A 147 -19.61 -5.09 5.18
C ARG A 147 -19.60 -5.83 3.85
N ILE A 148 -18.40 -6.11 3.36
CA ILE A 148 -18.20 -6.61 2.01
C ILE A 148 -17.36 -7.88 2.03
N THR A 149 -17.55 -8.72 1.02
CA THR A 149 -16.62 -9.81 0.71
C THR A 149 -15.69 -9.36 -0.41
N ILE A 150 -14.39 -9.45 -0.18
CA ILE A 150 -13.38 -9.21 -1.21
C ILE A 150 -12.80 -10.56 -1.65
N PRO A 151 -12.88 -10.92 -2.94
CA PRO A 151 -12.26 -12.14 -3.43
C PRO A 151 -10.77 -12.18 -3.11
N SER A 152 -10.27 -13.35 -2.70
CA SER A 152 -8.84 -13.57 -2.60
C SER A 152 -8.23 -13.53 -3.99
N VAL A 153 -7.29 -12.60 -4.21
CA VAL A 153 -6.56 -12.46 -5.47
C VAL A 153 -5.14 -12.97 -5.25
N GLU A 154 -4.64 -13.76 -6.19
CA GLU A 154 -3.24 -14.17 -6.25
C GLU A 154 -2.65 -13.64 -7.56
N LEU A 155 -1.59 -12.83 -7.45
CA LEU A 155 -0.87 -12.30 -8.60
C LEU A 155 0.11 -13.36 -9.10
N ARG A 156 0.14 -13.55 -10.43
CA ARG A 156 1.12 -14.41 -11.08
C ARG A 156 2.16 -13.59 -11.80
N ILE A 157 3.36 -14.15 -11.95
CA ILE A 157 4.47 -13.43 -12.56
C ILE A 157 4.16 -13.06 -14.01
N GLU A 158 3.44 -13.93 -14.74
CA GLU A 158 3.02 -13.67 -16.12
C GLU A 158 2.10 -12.46 -16.23
N ASP A 159 1.22 -12.26 -15.23
CA ASP A 159 0.34 -11.10 -15.17
C ASP A 159 1.15 -9.83 -14.97
N LEU A 160 2.16 -9.85 -14.09
CA LEU A 160 3.04 -8.71 -13.85
C LEU A 160 3.89 -8.35 -15.08
N HIS A 161 4.41 -9.34 -15.80
CA HIS A 161 5.13 -9.09 -17.06
C HIS A 161 4.22 -8.46 -18.13
N SER A 162 2.98 -8.95 -18.26
CA SER A 162 2.00 -8.40 -19.19
C SER A 162 1.68 -6.93 -18.87
N LEU A 163 1.56 -6.60 -17.58
CA LEU A 163 1.35 -5.23 -17.11
C LEU A 163 2.49 -4.29 -17.50
N LEU A 164 3.74 -4.75 -17.39
CA LEU A 164 4.92 -3.94 -17.74
C LEU A 164 5.14 -3.82 -19.26
N GLY A 165 4.79 -4.84 -20.03
CA GLY A 165 4.95 -4.86 -21.50
C GLY A 165 3.85 -4.12 -22.26
N SER A 166 2.78 -3.70 -21.59
CA SER A 166 1.71 -2.90 -22.17
C SER A 166 2.15 -1.44 -22.29
N GLU A 167 2.84 -1.09 -23.38
CA GLU A 167 3.07 0.32 -23.73
C GLU A 167 1.72 1.06 -23.86
N VAL A 168 1.64 2.28 -23.32
CA VAL A 168 0.55 3.24 -23.55
C VAL A 168 0.91 4.14 -24.72
#